data_AF-A0A2Z7BXG2-F1
#
_entry.id   AF-A0A2Z7BXG2-F1
#
_cell.length_a   1.000
_cell.length_b   1.000
_cell.length_c   1.000
_cell.angle_alpha   90.00
_cell.angle_beta   90.00
_cell.angle_gamma   90.00
#
_symmetry.space_group_name_H-M   'P 1'
#
loop_
_entity.id
_entity.type
_entity.pdbx_description
1 polymer ?
#
loop_
_entity_poly.entity_id
_entity_poly.type
_entity_poly.pdbx_seq_one_letter_code
_entity_poly.pdbx_strand_id
1 'polypeptide(L)' 'PPPPPPPEPTFNCPICMGPLLEETSTKCGHIFCKVCITKAIAAQHKCPTCRVKITSKSIFRVYLPATNSS' A
#
# COMPACT_ATOMS: atom_id res chain seq x y z
N PRO A 1 17.20 -32.75 4.37
CA PRO A 1 15.99 -32.00 4.80
C PRO A 1 15.55 -31.10 3.64
N PRO A 2 14.24 -30.99 3.34
CA PRO A 2 13.78 -30.03 2.36
C PRO A 2 14.07 -28.60 2.85
N PRO A 3 14.36 -27.64 1.95
CA PRO A 3 14.48 -26.24 2.32
C PRO A 3 13.15 -25.75 2.90
N PRO A 4 13.16 -24.83 3.89
CA PRO A 4 11.94 -24.24 4.39
C PRO A 4 11.18 -23.55 3.24
N PRO A 5 9.84 -23.55 3.25
CA PRO A 5 9.06 -22.83 2.26
C PRO A 5 9.45 -21.34 2.24
N PRO A 6 9.39 -20.67 1.08
CA PRO A 6 9.64 -19.24 0.98
C PRO A 6 8.73 -18.47 1.95
N PRO A 7 9.21 -17.37 2.56
CA PRO A 7 8.39 -16.54 3.41
C PRO A 7 7.18 -16.04 2.62
N GLU A 8 6.00 -16.09 3.26
CA GLU A 8 4.77 -15.60 2.67
C GLU A 8 4.91 -14.11 2.31
N PRO A 9 4.36 -13.67 1.16
CA PRO A 9 4.45 -12.27 0.76
C PRO A 9 3.70 -11.39 1.77
N THR A 10 4.42 -10.52 2.48
CA THR A 10 3.82 -9.59 3.44
C THR A 10 3.40 -8.29 2.75
N PHE A 11 2.14 -7.91 2.91
CA PHE A 11 1.62 -6.65 2.38
C PHE A 11 1.84 -5.51 3.38
N ASN A 12 3.00 -4.87 3.29
CA ASN A 12 3.37 -3.72 4.14
C ASN A 12 3.20 -2.39 3.39
N CYS A 13 2.84 -1.34 4.12
CA CYS A 13 2.81 0.01 3.58
C CYS A 13 4.24 0.53 3.35
N PRO A 14 4.61 0.98 2.15
CA PRO A 14 5.97 1.46 1.89
C PRO A 14 6.27 2.84 2.51
N ILE A 15 5.28 3.51 3.11
CA ILE A 15 5.46 4.81 3.78
C ILE A 15 5.79 4.61 5.27
N CYS A 16 4.97 3.84 5.99
CA CYS A 16 5.18 3.60 7.42
C CYS A 16 5.91 2.28 7.72
N MET A 17 6.17 1.46 6.69
CA MET A 17 6.77 0.12 6.78
C MET A 17 5.99 -0.88 7.65
N GLY A 18 4.78 -0.52 8.11
CA GLY A 18 3.91 -1.37 8.91
C GLY A 18 2.85 -2.10 8.08
N PRO A 19 1.96 -2.88 8.73
CA PRO A 19 0.82 -3.48 8.06
C PRO A 19 -0.08 -2.40 7.44
N LEU A 20 -0.71 -2.72 6.31
CA LEU A 20 -1.65 -1.82 5.66
C LEU A 20 -2.89 -1.62 6.54
N LEU A 21 -3.21 -0.35 6.82
CA LEU A 21 -4.42 0.06 7.53
C LEU A 21 -5.33 0.82 6.57
N GLU A 22 -6.55 0.30 6.36
CA GLU A 22 -7.46 0.76 5.30
C GLU A 22 -6.73 0.81 3.95
N GLU A 23 -6.42 -0.37 3.42
CA GLU A 23 -5.58 -0.53 2.24
C GLU A 23 -6.15 0.29 1.08
N THR A 24 -5.37 1.27 0.64
CA THR A 24 -5.81 2.27 -0.31
C THR A 24 -4.88 2.23 -1.50
N SER A 25 -5.44 1.88 -2.66
CA SER A 25 -4.73 1.90 -3.92
C SER A 25 -4.86 3.28 -4.58
N THR A 26 -3.84 3.63 -5.35
CA THR A 26 -3.80 4.82 -6.19
C THR A 26 -4.16 4.43 -7.63
N LYS A 27 -4.54 5.40 -8.48
CA LYS A 27 -4.74 5.15 -9.93
C LYS A 27 -3.54 4.53 -10.65
N CYS A 28 -2.34 4.63 -10.08
CA CYS A 28 -1.13 4.02 -10.62
C CYS A 28 -0.86 2.61 -10.08
N GLY A 29 -1.76 2.03 -9.29
CA GLY A 29 -1.70 0.65 -8.81
C GLY A 29 -0.96 0.43 -7.48
N HIS A 30 -0.28 1.45 -6.94
CA HIS A 30 0.43 1.32 -5.67
C HIS A 30 -0.52 1.45 -4.47
N ILE A 31 -0.30 0.61 -3.46
CA ILE A 31 -1.14 0.46 -2.26
C ILE A 31 -0.42 0.99 -1.02
N PHE A 32 -1.14 1.71 -0.18
CA PHE A 32 -0.65 2.33 1.05
C PHE A 32 -1.75 2.33 2.12
N CYS A 33 -1.41 2.68 3.36
CA CYS A 33 -2.43 3.02 4.35
C CYS A 33 -3.16 4.31 3.92
N LYS A 34 -4.47 4.39 4.14
CA LYS A 34 -5.28 5.58 3.83
C LYS A 34 -4.70 6.87 4.40
N VAL A 35 -4.30 6.86 5.67
CA VAL A 35 -3.70 8.02 6.34
C VAL A 35 -2.36 8.40 5.70
N CYS A 36 -1.54 7.41 5.36
CA CYS A 36 -0.21 7.63 4.80
C CYS A 36 -0.30 8.25 3.40
N ILE A 37 -1.14 7.70 2.52
CA ILE A 37 -1.30 8.25 1.17
C ILE A 37 -1.98 9.61 1.16
N THR A 38 -2.94 9.85 2.06
CA THR A 38 -3.60 11.16 2.20
C THR A 38 -2.59 12.24 2.59
N LYS A 39 -1.71 11.97 3.56
CA LYS A 39 -0.62 12.89 3.95
C LYS A 39 0.36 13.13 2.81
N ALA A 40 0.76 12.08 2.09
CA ALA A 40 1.66 12.21 0.94
C ALA A 40 1.04 13.05 -0.19
N ILE A 41 -0.26 12.88 -0.46
CA ILE A 41 -0.97 13.71 -1.44
C ILE A 41 -0.99 15.16 -0.99
N ALA A 42 -1.31 15.45 0.28
CA ALA A 42 -1.34 16.81 0.81
C ALA A 42 0.03 17.51 0.74
N ALA A 43 1.13 16.77 0.87
CA ALA A 43 2.48 17.32 0.80
C ALA A 43 2.98 17.56 -0.63
N GLN A 44 2.79 16.60 -1.55
CA GLN A 44 3.47 16.61 -2.85
C GLN A 44 2.57 16.30 -4.06
N HIS A 45 1.32 15.87 -3.86
CA HIS A 45 0.39 15.49 -4.95
C HIS A 45 0.98 14.45 -5.92
N LYS A 46 1.85 13.58 -5.42
CA LYS A 46 2.58 12.56 -6.18
C LYS A 46 2.63 11.24 -5.43
N CYS A 47 2.59 10.14 -6.17
CA CYS A 47 2.75 8.80 -5.63
C CYS A 47 4.15 8.67 -4.99
N PRO A 48 4.25 8.20 -3.73
CA PRO A 48 5.56 8.01 -3.08
C PRO A 48 6.46 7.01 -3.79
N THR A 49 5.89 6.03 -4.50
CA THR A 49 6.65 4.96 -5.16
C THR A 49 7.09 5.36 -6.58
N CYS A 50 6.15 5.70 -7.45
CA CYS A 50 6.44 5.96 -8.86
C CYS A 50 6.43 7.44 -9.26
N ARG A 51 6.18 8.35 -8.31
CA ARG A 51 6.13 9.82 -8.51
C ARG A 51 5.10 10.33 -9.52
N VAL A 52 4.19 9.48 -10.00
CA VAL A 52 3.05 9.85 -10.82
C VAL A 52 2.15 10.84 -10.06
N LYS A 53 1.67 11.88 -10.75
CA LYS A 53 0.77 12.88 -10.18
C LYS A 53 -0.57 12.25 -9.79
N ILE A 54 -0.93 12.38 -8.52
CA ILE A 54 -2.16 11.83 -7.93
C ILE A 54 -2.85 12.88 -7.07
N THR A 55 -4.16 12.74 -6.92
CA THR A 55 -4.99 13.59 -6.05
C THR A 55 -5.80 12.72 -5.10
N SER A 56 -6.46 13.33 -4.12
CA SER A 56 -7.38 12.64 -3.20
C SER A 56 -8.56 11.97 -3.91
N LYS A 57 -8.89 12.39 -5.13
CA LYS A 57 -9.89 11.73 -5.99
C LYS A 57 -9.32 10.53 -6.78
N SER A 58 -8.00 10.38 -6.81
CA SER A 58 -7.28 9.32 -7.53
C SER A 58 -6.85 8.17 -6.62
N ILE A 59 -7.47 8.05 -5.44
CA ILE A 59 -7.25 6.95 -4.49
C ILE A 59 -8.58 6.26 -4.20
N PHE A 60 -8.53 4.94 -4.02
CA PHE A 60 -9.68 4.12 -3.74
C PHE A 60 -9.31 3.02 -2.75
N ARG A 61 -10.22 2.74 -1.82
CA ARG A 61 -10.05 1.63 -0.88
C ARG A 61 -10.15 0.33 -1.66
N VAL A 62 -9.21 -0.56 -1.41
CA VAL A 62 -9.22 -1.92 -1.97
C VAL A 62 -9.37 -2.91 -0.84
N TYR A 63 -9.99 -4.05 -1.14
CA TYR A 63 -10.01 -5.19 -0.24
C TYR A 63 -9.00 -6.18 -0.77
N LEU A 64 -7.87 -6.32 -0.09
CA LEU A 64 -6.94 -7.40 -0.38
C LEU A 64 -7.50 -8.65 0.29
N PRO A 65 -7.79 -9.74 -0.45
CA PRO A 65 -8.12 -11.01 0.20
C PRO A 65 -6.89 -11.38 1.03
N ALA A 66 -6.98 -11.15 2.34
CA ALA A 66 -5.90 -11.42 3.25
C ALA A 66 -5.50 -12.89 3.06
N THR A 67 -4.23 -13.15 2.75
CA THR A 67 -3.63 -14.44 3.05
C THR A 67 -3.62 -14.49 4.57
N ASN A 68 -4.69 -15.07 5.11
CA ASN A 68 -4.95 -15.19 6.52
C ASN A 68 -3.78 -15.96 7.14
N SER A 69 -2.82 -15.23 7.71
CA SER A 69 -1.80 -15.81 8.57
C SER A 69 -2.52 -16.44 9.76
N SER A 70 -2.72 -17.76 9.70
CA SER A 70 -3.03 -18.58 10.87
C SER A 70 -1.75 -19.08 11.50
#